data_AF-A0A5D2GSR2-F1
#
_entry.id   AF-A0A5D2GSR2-F1
#
_cell.length_a   1.000
_cell.length_b   1.000
_cell.length_c   1.000
_cell.angle_alpha   90.00
_cell.angle_beta   90.00
_cell.angle_gamma   90.00
#
_symmetry.space_group_name_H-M   'P 1'
#
loop_
_entity.id
_entity.type
_entity.pdbx_description
1 polymer ?
#
loop_
_entity_poly.entity_id
_entity_poly.type
_entity_poly.pdbx_seq_one_letter_code
_entity_poly.pdbx_strand_id
1 'polypeptide(L)'
;MEGVARAIFSGAIFANNAEEAEIGAVKIALDVFITMNWKPKESLFIEFGTLVAFSWCVNKVIRPWLLHLVFVDIERSMMKVGNVVFSLADRNGNGMVFSLAMAGVNRMQIFKSWW
;
A
#
# COMPACT_ATOMS: atom_id res chain seq x y z
N MET A 1 -14.69 22.96 6.70
CA MET A 1 -14.71 22.35 5.35
C MET A 1 -13.98 21.04 5.47
N GLU A 2 -14.69 19.92 5.43
CA GLU A 2 -14.07 18.59 5.33
C GLU A 2 -13.57 18.45 3.88
N GLY A 3 -12.27 18.69 3.69
CA GLY A 3 -11.60 18.40 2.43
C GLY A 3 -11.33 16.90 2.33
N VAL A 4 -11.55 16.31 1.17
CA VAL A 4 -11.15 14.92 0.90
C VAL A 4 -9.77 14.95 0.26
N ALA A 5 -8.75 14.57 1.00
CA ALA A 5 -7.41 14.39 0.44
C ALA A 5 -7.36 13.06 -0.32
N ARG A 6 -6.90 13.10 -1.57
CA ARG A 6 -6.75 11.91 -2.41
C ARG A 6 -5.31 11.77 -2.85
N ALA A 7 -4.86 10.53 -3.01
CA ALA A 7 -3.56 10.25 -3.60
C ALA A 7 -3.63 9.06 -4.54
N ILE A 8 -2.82 9.11 -5.59
CA ILE A 8 -2.58 8.01 -6.52
C ILE A 8 -1.08 7.79 -6.67
N PHE A 9 -0.68 6.54 -6.79
CA PHE A 9 0.69 6.18 -7.09
C PHE A 9 0.72 4.99 -8.05
N SER A 10 1.80 4.90 -8.83
CA SER A 10 1.98 3.85 -9.84
C SER A 10 3.45 3.79 -10.26
N GLY A 11 4.02 2.60 -10.33
CA GLY A 11 5.38 2.39 -10.79
C GLY A 11 5.81 0.94 -10.61
N ALA A 12 6.94 0.59 -11.24
CA ALA A 12 7.55 -0.72 -11.07
C ALA A 12 8.12 -0.88 -9.66
N ILE A 13 7.93 -2.06 -9.10
CA ILE A 13 8.53 -2.50 -7.84
C ILE A 13 9.21 -3.84 -8.10
N PHE A 14 10.36 -4.04 -7.47
CA PHE A 14 11.09 -5.30 -7.60
C PHE A 14 10.36 -6.38 -6.80
N ALA A 15 9.54 -7.18 -7.50
CA ALA A 15 8.69 -8.21 -6.93
C ALA A 15 8.64 -9.41 -7.89
N ASN A 16 8.65 -10.62 -7.34
CA ASN A 16 8.59 -11.86 -8.13
C ASN A 16 7.15 -12.28 -8.46
N ASN A 17 6.18 -11.83 -7.66
CA ASN A 17 4.76 -12.17 -7.78
C ASN A 17 3.88 -10.99 -7.37
N ALA A 18 2.56 -11.17 -7.52
CA ALA A 18 1.58 -10.13 -7.21
C ALA A 18 1.54 -9.81 -5.71
N GLU A 19 1.73 -10.80 -4.85
CA GLU A 19 1.67 -10.64 -3.40
C GLU A 19 2.83 -9.77 -2.88
N GLU A 20 4.04 -10.03 -3.35
CA GLU A 20 5.23 -9.19 -3.09
C GLU A 20 5.01 -7.77 -3.61
N ALA A 21 4.38 -7.64 -4.78
CA ALA A 21 4.04 -6.35 -5.35
C ALA A 21 3.03 -5.59 -4.47
N GLU A 22 2.00 -6.26 -3.95
CA GLU A 22 1.05 -5.66 -3.02
C GLU A 22 1.71 -5.21 -1.71
N ILE A 23 2.65 -5.99 -1.15
CA ILE A 23 3.43 -5.55 0.02
C ILE A 23 4.29 -4.31 -0.30
N GLY A 24 4.89 -4.25 -1.49
CA GLY A 24 5.59 -3.06 -1.95
C GLY A 24 4.66 -1.84 -2.07
N ALA A 25 3.44 -2.03 -2.58
CA ALA A 25 2.42 -0.99 -2.68
C ALA A 25 1.98 -0.48 -1.29
N VAL A 26 1.84 -1.35 -0.28
CA VAL A 26 1.56 -0.96 1.12
C VAL A 26 2.62 0.01 1.64
N LYS A 27 3.90 -0.32 1.42
CA LYS A 27 5.02 0.55 1.83
C LYS A 27 4.92 1.92 1.18
N ILE A 28 4.60 1.97 -0.12
CA ILE A 28 4.44 3.23 -0.86
C ILE A 28 3.23 4.03 -0.36
N ALA A 29 2.10 3.37 -0.09
CA ALA A 29 0.89 4.02 0.43
C ALA A 29 1.15 4.69 1.77
N LEU A 30 1.85 4.01 2.68
CA LEU A 30 2.25 4.57 3.98
C LEU A 30 3.17 5.78 3.82
N ASP A 31 4.16 5.70 2.92
CA ASP A 31 5.08 6.81 2.63
C ASP A 31 4.34 8.04 2.07
N VAL A 32 3.43 7.83 1.13
CA VAL A 32 2.57 8.88 0.57
C VAL A 32 1.71 9.51 1.67
N PHE A 33 1.03 8.70 2.50
CA PHE A 33 0.18 9.21 3.57
C PHE A 33 0.97 10.04 4.58
N ILE A 34 2.15 9.58 4.99
CA ILE A 34 3.05 10.33 5.89
C ILE A 34 3.50 11.64 5.24
N THR A 35 3.88 11.60 3.96
CA THR A 35 4.39 12.76 3.21
C THR A 35 3.33 13.82 2.99
N MET A 36 2.07 13.41 2.80
CA MET A 36 0.95 14.34 2.69
C MET A 36 0.78 15.20 3.95
N ASN A 37 1.28 14.74 5.11
CA ASN A 37 1.18 15.42 6.41
C ASN A 37 -0.26 15.90 6.69
N TRP A 38 -1.24 15.16 6.16
CA TRP A 38 -2.65 15.46 6.26
C TRP A 38 -3.10 15.07 7.66
N LYS A 39 -3.55 16.06 8.45
CA LYS A 39 -3.86 15.90 9.88
C LYS A 39 -5.36 16.04 10.23
N PRO A 40 -6.27 15.24 9.69
CA PRO A 40 -7.45 14.83 10.43
C PRO A 40 -7.17 13.50 11.15
N LYS A 41 -7.87 13.28 12.26
CA LYS A 41 -7.77 12.09 13.14
C LYS A 41 -8.36 10.84 12.47
N GLU A 42 -7.95 10.53 11.26
CA GLU A 42 -8.57 9.46 10.45
C GLU A 42 -7.64 8.26 10.29
N SER A 43 -8.28 7.12 10.07
CA SER A 43 -7.61 5.83 9.93
C SER A 43 -7.24 5.61 8.47
N LEU A 44 -6.05 5.10 8.19
CA LEU A 44 -5.69 4.68 6.85
C LEU A 44 -6.23 3.28 6.59
N PHE A 45 -7.16 3.16 5.64
CA PHE A 45 -7.66 1.87 5.16
C PHE A 45 -6.84 1.41 3.95
N ILE A 46 -6.31 0.19 4.00
CA ILE A 46 -5.57 -0.42 2.89
C ILE A 46 -6.28 -1.71 2.49
N GLU A 47 -6.74 -1.72 1.24
CA GLU A 47 -7.42 -2.85 0.61
C GLU A 47 -6.44 -3.66 -0.24
N PHE A 48 -6.49 -4.99 -0.10
CA PHE A 48 -5.67 -5.93 -0.87
C PHE A 48 -6.50 -6.63 -1.94
N GLY A 49 -5.90 -6.87 -3.11
CA GLY A 49 -6.46 -7.73 -4.14
C GLY A 49 -6.20 -9.22 -3.88
N THR A 50 -5.17 -9.55 -3.09
CA THR A 50 -4.85 -10.95 -2.76
C THR A 50 -5.07 -11.28 -1.28
N LEU A 51 -5.62 -12.47 -1.01
CA LEU A 51 -5.74 -13.00 0.35
C LEU A 51 -4.37 -13.24 0.99
N VAL A 52 -3.37 -13.62 0.18
CA VAL A 52 -2.03 -13.99 0.67
C VAL A 52 -1.29 -12.76 1.21
N ALA A 53 -1.23 -11.66 0.46
CA ALA A 53 -0.61 -10.43 0.93
C ALA A 53 -1.32 -9.86 2.16
N PHE A 54 -2.66 -9.86 2.16
CA PHE A 54 -3.45 -9.53 3.35
C PHE A 54 -3.06 -10.39 4.56
N SER A 55 -2.98 -11.71 4.38
CA SER A 55 -2.66 -12.66 5.46
C SER A 55 -1.27 -12.37 6.04
N TRP A 56 -0.28 -12.03 5.20
CA TRP A 56 1.04 -11.63 5.67
C TRP A 56 1.01 -10.34 6.51
N CYS A 57 0.17 -9.37 6.17
CA CYS A 57 0.03 -8.14 6.94
C CYS A 57 -0.55 -8.40 8.34
N VAL A 58 -1.60 -9.22 8.44
CA VAL A 58 -2.31 -9.48 9.71
C VAL A 58 -1.69 -10.59 10.57
N ASN A 59 -0.91 -11.51 9.98
CA ASN A 59 -0.28 -12.63 10.69
C ASN A 59 1.23 -12.68 10.42
N LYS A 60 2.02 -12.32 11.44
CA LYS A 60 3.49 -12.26 11.34
C LYS A 60 4.16 -13.61 11.12
N VAL A 61 3.54 -14.71 11.54
CA VAL A 61 4.13 -16.06 11.54
C VAL A 61 4.31 -16.60 10.12
N ILE A 62 3.41 -16.23 9.20
CA ILE A 62 3.37 -16.74 7.83
C ILE A 62 4.11 -15.85 6.82
N ARG A 63 4.81 -14.80 7.30
CA ARG A 63 5.51 -13.86 6.44
C ARG A 63 6.73 -14.52 5.79
N PRO A 64 6.97 -14.28 4.49
CA PRO A 64 8.21 -14.70 3.85
C PRO A 64 9.41 -14.03 4.52
N TRP A 65 10.42 -14.81 4.91
CA TRP A 65 11.64 -14.29 5.54
C TRP A 65 12.37 -13.27 4.64
N LEU A 66 12.33 -13.48 3.31
CA LEU A 66 12.94 -12.59 2.32
C LEU A 66 12.42 -11.14 2.43
N LEU A 67 11.18 -10.96 2.87
CA LEU A 67 10.53 -9.65 3.01
C LEU A 67 10.69 -9.05 4.41
N HIS A 68 11.49 -9.66 5.30
CA HIS A 68 11.59 -9.24 6.70
C HIS A 68 11.89 -7.74 6.86
N LEU A 69 12.88 -7.22 6.12
CA LEU A 69 13.25 -5.80 6.16
C LEU A 69 12.11 -4.89 5.67
N VAL A 70 11.37 -5.32 4.65
CA VAL A 70 10.21 -4.57 4.12
C VAL A 70 9.12 -4.50 5.18
N PHE A 71 8.83 -5.59 5.89
CA PHE A 71 7.85 -5.60 6.97
C PHE A 71 8.27 -4.74 8.16
N VAL A 72 9.56 -4.72 8.52
CA VAL A 72 10.07 -3.82 9.57
C VAL A 72 9.85 -2.34 9.20
N ASP A 73 10.09 -1.98 7.94
CA ASP A 73 9.85 -0.61 7.46
C ASP A 73 8.35 -0.25 7.43
N ILE A 74 7.50 -1.18 7.04
CA ILE A 74 6.03 -1.03 7.08
C ILE A 74 5.57 -0.79 8.50
N GLU A 75 6.00 -1.63 9.46
CA GLU A 75 5.62 -1.50 10.88
C GLU A 75 6.08 -0.16 11.46
N ARG A 76 7.30 0.29 11.13
CA ARG A 76 7.79 1.61 11.52
C ARG A 76 6.92 2.74 10.96
N SER A 77 6.46 2.60 9.73
CA SER A 77 5.61 3.59 9.07
C SER A 77 4.19 3.60 9.65
N MET A 78 3.63 2.42 9.93
CA MET A 78 2.33 2.30 10.62
C MET A 78 2.33 3.01 11.98
N MET A 79 3.42 2.88 12.76
CA MET A 79 3.54 3.62 14.04
C MET A 79 3.49 5.15 13.87
N LYS A 80 3.99 5.68 12.74
CA LYS A 80 3.92 7.12 12.43
C LYS A 80 2.52 7.54 11.98
N VAL A 81 1.83 6.66 11.25
CA VAL A 81 0.45 6.90 10.77
C VAL A 81 -0.56 6.81 11.92
N GLY A 82 -0.34 5.92 12.89
CA GLY A 82 -1.27 5.68 13.99
C GLY A 82 -2.23 4.54 13.66
N ASN A 83 -3.45 4.85 13.23
CA ASN A 83 -4.46 3.82 12.95
C ASN A 83 -4.43 3.38 11.48
N VAL A 84 -4.07 2.12 11.25
CA VAL A 84 -4.05 1.48 9.92
C VAL A 84 -4.92 0.24 9.97
N VAL A 85 -5.88 0.15 9.05
CA VAL A 85 -6.84 -0.95 8.94
C VAL A 85 -6.64 -1.66 7.61
N PHE A 86 -6.57 -2.99 7.65
CA PHE A 86 -6.42 -3.83 6.47
C PHE A 86 -7.74 -4.53 6.13
N SER A 87 -8.07 -4.62 4.84
CA SER A 87 -9.25 -5.33 4.32
C SER A 87 -8.95 -5.98 2.97
N LEU A 88 -9.81 -6.90 2.53
CA LEU A 88 -9.79 -7.42 1.15
C LEU A 88 -10.73 -6.57 0.27
N ALA A 89 -10.27 -6.24 -0.93
CA ALA A 89 -11.11 -5.62 -1.95
C ALA A 89 -12.17 -6.61 -2.45
N ASP A 90 -13.38 -6.12 -2.69
CA ASP A 90 -14.40 -6.90 -3.41
C ASP A 90 -13.97 -7.07 -4.89
N ARG A 91 -14.47 -8.12 -5.55
CA ARG A 91 -14.03 -8.57 -6.88
C ARG A 91 -14.13 -7.48 -7.97
N ASN A 92 -14.98 -6.47 -7.76
CA ASN A 92 -15.17 -5.32 -8.64
C ASN A 92 -14.51 -4.01 -8.17
N GLY A 93 -13.93 -3.95 -6.96
CA GLY A 93 -13.33 -2.74 -6.38
C GLY A 93 -11.95 -2.38 -6.98
N ASN A 94 -11.29 -3.34 -7.62
CA ASN A 94 -9.85 -3.24 -7.94
C ASN A 94 -9.52 -2.77 -9.37
N GLY A 95 -10.52 -2.33 -10.16
CA GLY A 95 -10.31 -1.97 -11.58
C GLY A 95 -9.33 -0.80 -11.79
N MET A 96 -9.37 0.21 -10.91
CA MET A 96 -8.46 1.35 -10.98
C MET A 96 -7.03 0.95 -10.59
N VAL A 97 -6.86 0.12 -9.56
CA VAL A 97 -5.55 -0.37 -9.11
C VAL A 97 -4.89 -1.22 -10.18
N PHE A 98 -5.64 -2.11 -10.84
CA PHE A 98 -5.12 -2.90 -11.95
C PHE A 98 -4.63 -2.02 -13.11
N SER A 99 -5.42 -1.01 -13.48
CA SER A 99 -5.04 -0.05 -14.54
C SER A 99 -3.78 0.75 -14.17
N LEU A 100 -3.66 1.17 -12.90
CA LEU A 100 -2.49 1.86 -12.39
C LEU A 100 -1.26 0.94 -12.34
N ALA A 101 -1.42 -0.32 -11.96
CA ALA A 101 -0.33 -1.30 -11.97
C ALA A 101 0.21 -1.46 -13.41
N MET A 102 -0.68 -1.70 -14.38
CA MET A 102 -0.30 -1.83 -15.80
C MET A 102 0.37 -0.57 -16.35
N ALA A 103 -0.14 0.62 -16.01
CA ALA A 103 0.47 1.89 -16.40
C ALA A 103 1.83 2.16 -15.71
N GLY A 104 2.12 1.44 -14.62
CA GLY A 104 3.32 1.59 -13.80
C GLY A 104 4.47 0.68 -14.20
N VAL A 105 4.19 -0.49 -14.80
CA VAL A 105 5.19 -1.53 -15.12
C VAL A 105 6.38 -0.98 -15.92
N ASN A 106 6.12 -0.07 -16.87
CA ASN A 106 7.16 0.49 -17.73
C ASN A 106 7.79 1.80 -17.18
N ARG A 107 7.41 2.24 -15.97
CA ARG A 107 7.95 3.48 -15.39
C ARG A 107 9.28 3.20 -14.70
N MET A 108 10.31 3.99 -15.03
CA MET A 108 11.61 3.93 -14.35
C MET A 108 11.56 4.43 -12.90
N GLN A 109 10.55 5.23 -12.54
CA GLN A 109 10.37 5.80 -11.21
C GLN A 109 8.91 5.67 -10.74
N ILE A 110 8.72 5.60 -9.42
CA ILE A 110 7.39 5.58 -8.82
C ILE A 110 6.77 6.96 -8.98
N PHE A 111 5.65 7.03 -9.69
CA PHE A 111 4.81 8.21 -9.73
C PHE A 111 3.96 8.28 -8.46
N LYS A 112 3.86 9.49 -7.90
CA LYS A 112 3.02 9.82 -6.75
C LYS A 112 2.37 11.17 -7.03
N SER A 113 1.07 11.28 -6.79
CA SER A 113 0.33 12.53 -6.92
C SER A 113 -0.77 12.56 -5.87
N TRP A 114 -1.02 13.73 -5.30
CA TRP A 114 -2.09 13.96 -4.32
C TRP A 114 -2.66 15.36 -4.48
N TRP A 115 -3.92 15.54 -4.09
CA TRP A 115 -4.66 16.81 -4.17
C TRP A 115 -5.78 16.88 -3.13
#